data_AF-A0A427DKP2-F1
#
_entry.id   AF-A0A427DKP2-F1
#
_cell.length_a   1.000
_cell.length_b   1.000
_cell.length_c   1.000
_cell.angle_alpha   90.00
_cell.angle_beta   90.00
_cell.angle_gamma   90.00
#
_symmetry.space_group_name_H-M   'P 1'
#
loop_
_entity.id
_entity.type
_entity.pdbx_description
1 polymer ?
#
loop_
_entity_poly.entity_id
_entity_poly.type
_entity_poly.pdbx_seq_one_letter_code
_entity_poly.pdbx_strand_id
1 'polypeptide(L)'
;MGTRLNRAKGVLEDTWSKVAHDQADRTGLSALRVATSLKKGVHEDVLAVQLNMNQKQNNPAAPITFTGDDVLAVKKFYEANKRRVAYTGPQAVEIDKNQTVLDKGEQIDTEGGLTC
;
A
#
# COMPACT_ATOMS: atom_id res chain seq x y z
N MET A 1 -4.00 -15.84 -35.75
CA MET A 1 -3.16 -16.08 -34.56
C MET A 1 -3.38 -14.95 -33.53
N GLY A 2 -4.45 -15.00 -32.73
CA GLY A 2 -4.78 -13.89 -31.79
C GLY A 2 -5.40 -14.30 -30.45
N THR A 3 -5.81 -15.56 -30.29
CA THR A 3 -6.52 -16.03 -29.08
C THR A 3 -5.61 -16.56 -27.97
N ARG A 4 -4.34 -16.88 -28.28
CA ARG A 4 -3.38 -17.38 -27.26
C ARG A 4 -2.73 -16.25 -26.44
N LEU A 5 -2.50 -15.07 -27.03
CA LEU A 5 -1.90 -13.92 -26.33
C LEU A 5 -2.83 -13.33 -25.25
N ASN A 6 -4.14 -13.29 -25.52
CA ASN A 6 -5.13 -12.75 -24.58
C ASN A 6 -5.38 -13.69 -23.40
N ARG A 7 -5.34 -15.02 -23.60
CA ARG A 7 -5.42 -15.99 -22.50
C ARG A 7 -4.20 -15.95 -21.60
N ALA A 8 -3.00 -15.81 -22.16
CA ALA A 8 -1.77 -15.70 -21.36
C ALA A 8 -1.75 -14.42 -20.52
N LYS A 9 -2.22 -13.28 -21.06
CA LYS A 9 -2.37 -12.04 -20.29
C LYS A 9 -3.41 -12.16 -19.18
N GLY A 10 -4.60 -12.73 -19.46
CA GLY A 10 -5.63 -12.92 -18.45
C GLY A 10 -5.23 -13.88 -17.33
N VAL A 11 -4.48 -14.95 -17.63
CA VAL A 11 -3.98 -15.89 -16.59
C VAL A 11 -2.89 -15.26 -15.72
N LEU A 12 -2.04 -14.40 -16.30
CA LEU A 12 -1.09 -13.61 -15.53
C LEU A 12 -1.83 -12.59 -14.66
N GLU A 13 -2.74 -11.80 -15.21
CA GLU A 13 -3.55 -10.83 -14.45
C GLU A 13 -4.35 -11.50 -13.32
N ASP A 14 -4.94 -12.68 -13.55
CA ASP A 14 -5.67 -13.42 -12.51
C ASP A 14 -4.74 -13.94 -11.39
N THR A 15 -3.52 -14.37 -11.74
CA THR A 15 -2.55 -14.87 -10.75
C THR A 15 -1.96 -13.71 -9.95
N TRP A 16 -1.61 -12.62 -10.63
CA TRP A 16 -1.15 -11.38 -10.00
C TRP A 16 -2.26 -10.76 -9.16
N SER A 17 -3.51 -10.76 -9.63
CA SER A 17 -4.67 -10.26 -8.89
C SER A 17 -4.91 -11.08 -7.63
N LYS A 18 -4.83 -12.42 -7.69
CA LYS A 18 -4.95 -13.28 -6.50
C LYS A 18 -3.80 -13.08 -5.51
N VAL A 19 -2.56 -13.01 -5.98
CA VAL A 19 -1.40 -12.77 -5.10
C VAL A 19 -1.43 -11.37 -4.49
N ALA A 20 -1.80 -10.35 -5.28
CA ALA A 20 -1.96 -8.98 -4.80
C ALA A 20 -3.14 -8.87 -3.84
N HIS A 21 -4.25 -9.58 -4.09
CA HIS A 21 -5.40 -9.62 -3.20
C HIS A 21 -5.04 -10.30 -1.87
N ASP A 22 -4.33 -11.44 -1.91
CA ASP A 22 -3.86 -12.11 -0.71
C ASP A 22 -2.85 -11.27 0.08
N GLN A 23 -2.01 -10.48 -0.59
CA GLN A 23 -1.06 -9.56 0.05
C GLN A 23 -1.77 -8.35 0.64
N ALA A 24 -2.76 -7.78 -0.06
CA ALA A 24 -3.59 -6.68 0.42
C ALA A 24 -4.38 -7.11 1.66
N ASP A 25 -4.94 -8.32 1.64
CA ASP A 25 -5.67 -8.90 2.77
C ASP A 25 -4.76 -9.14 3.98
N ARG A 26 -3.53 -9.65 3.75
CA ARG A 26 -2.51 -9.82 4.80
C ARG A 26 -2.08 -8.49 5.41
N THR A 27 -1.93 -7.46 4.59
CA THR A 27 -1.52 -6.12 5.02
C THR A 27 -2.64 -5.47 5.84
N GLY A 28 -3.88 -5.52 5.35
CA GLY A 28 -5.06 -5.02 6.07
C GLY A 28 -5.27 -5.72 7.42
N LEU A 29 -5.11 -7.05 7.46
CA LEU A 29 -5.21 -7.82 8.70
C LEU A 29 -4.10 -7.47 9.70
N SER A 30 -2.87 -7.28 9.22
CA SER A 30 -1.74 -6.88 10.06
C SER A 30 -1.93 -5.48 10.65
N ALA A 31 -2.41 -4.52 9.83
CA ALA A 31 -2.72 -3.17 10.29
C ALA A 31 -3.86 -3.16 11.34
N LEU A 32 -4.90 -3.98 11.16
CA LEU A 32 -5.94 -4.18 12.17
C LEU A 32 -5.37 -4.68 13.51
N ARG A 33 -4.43 -5.63 13.49
CA ARG A 33 -3.79 -6.16 14.72
C ARG A 33 -2.96 -5.10 15.44
N VAL A 34 -2.22 -4.27 14.69
CA VAL A 34 -1.49 -3.12 15.23
C VAL A 34 -2.46 -2.14 15.90
N ALA A 35 -3.51 -1.71 15.18
CA ALA A 35 -4.50 -0.78 15.71
C ALA A 35 -5.20 -1.31 16.97
N THR A 36 -5.52 -2.61 16.99
CA THR A 36 -6.16 -3.27 18.14
C THR A 36 -5.22 -3.34 19.35
N SER A 37 -3.93 -3.59 19.14
CA SER A 37 -2.93 -3.67 20.21
C SER A 37 -2.70 -2.30 20.85
N LEU A 38 -2.59 -1.25 20.04
CA LEU A 38 -2.52 0.14 20.51
C LEU A 38 -3.80 0.53 21.29
N LYS A 39 -4.98 0.10 20.83
CA LYS A 39 -6.24 0.34 21.56
C LYS A 39 -6.27 -0.34 22.93
N LYS A 40 -5.52 -1.43 23.11
CA LYS A 40 -5.35 -2.12 24.40
C LYS A 40 -4.25 -1.52 25.28
N GLY A 41 -3.61 -0.43 24.85
CA GLY A 41 -2.57 0.26 25.63
C GLY A 41 -1.17 -0.35 25.47
N VAL A 42 -0.92 -1.19 24.45
CA VAL A 42 0.45 -1.61 24.13
C VAL A 42 1.21 -0.41 23.56
N HIS A 43 2.38 -0.12 24.11
CA HIS A 43 3.24 0.97 23.65
C HIS A 43 3.73 0.72 22.22
N GLU A 44 3.76 1.77 21.40
CA GLU A 44 4.12 1.72 19.98
C GLU A 44 5.53 1.15 19.75
N ASP A 45 6.50 1.54 20.57
CA ASP A 45 7.87 1.01 20.47
C ASP A 45 7.96 -0.50 20.72
N VAL A 46 7.10 -1.07 21.57
CA VAL A 46 7.07 -2.51 21.81
C VAL A 46 6.60 -3.24 20.55
N LEU A 47 5.60 -2.69 19.87
CA LEU A 47 5.13 -3.21 18.60
C LEU A 47 6.20 -3.07 17.51
N ALA A 48 6.90 -1.93 17.47
CA ALA A 48 7.99 -1.69 16.53
C ALA A 48 9.13 -2.71 16.70
N VAL A 49 9.53 -3.01 17.95
CA VAL A 49 10.52 -4.05 18.26
C VAL A 49 10.08 -5.41 17.71
N GLN A 50 8.82 -5.81 17.96
CA GLN A 50 8.31 -7.09 17.46
C GLN A 50 8.27 -7.14 15.93
N LEU A 51 7.86 -6.04 15.26
CA LEU A 51 7.88 -5.95 13.80
C LEU A 51 9.30 -6.08 13.25
N ASN A 52 10.28 -5.43 13.89
CA ASN A 52 11.69 -5.52 13.52
C ASN A 52 12.25 -6.93 13.68
N MET A 53 11.88 -7.64 14.76
CA MET A 53 12.26 -9.05 14.93
C MET A 53 11.69 -9.92 13.81
N ASN A 54 10.42 -9.72 13.46
CA ASN A 54 9.78 -10.44 12.37
C ASN A 54 10.43 -10.14 11.01
N GLN A 55 10.83 -8.88 10.75
CA GLN A 55 11.52 -8.50 9.52
C GLN A 55 12.89 -9.15 9.41
N LYS A 56 13.67 -9.18 10.50
CA LYS A 56 14.96 -9.87 10.54
C LYS A 56 14.80 -11.37 10.26
N GLN A 57 13.74 -11.98 10.77
CA GLN A 57 13.49 -13.41 10.56
C GLN A 57 12.98 -13.73 9.16
N ASN A 58 12.02 -12.96 8.65
CA ASN A 58 11.29 -13.29 7.42
C ASN A 58 11.93 -12.67 6.17
N ASN A 59 12.63 -11.55 6.31
CA ASN A 59 13.28 -10.81 5.21
C ASN A 59 14.76 -10.50 5.53
N PRO A 60 15.60 -11.51 5.79
CA PRO A 60 16.96 -11.31 6.32
C PRO A 60 17.90 -10.57 5.35
N ALA A 61 17.67 -10.65 4.04
CA ALA A 61 18.50 -9.99 3.04
C ALA A 61 18.31 -8.46 3.01
N ALA A 62 17.12 -7.99 3.40
CA ALA A 62 16.76 -6.57 3.36
C ALA A 62 15.62 -6.29 4.37
N PRO A 63 15.91 -6.34 5.69
CA PRO A 63 14.88 -6.11 6.69
C PRO A 63 14.47 -4.64 6.72
N ILE A 64 13.18 -4.38 6.71
CA ILE A 64 12.63 -3.03 6.93
C ILE A 64 12.66 -2.75 8.43
N THR A 65 13.10 -1.54 8.81
CA THR A 65 13.09 -1.09 10.21
C THR A 65 11.87 -0.22 10.47
N PHE A 66 11.20 -0.49 11.57
CA PHE A 66 10.03 0.22 12.08
C PHE A 66 10.39 0.94 13.38
N THR A 67 9.83 2.14 13.52
CA THR A 67 9.83 2.98 14.72
C THR A 67 8.42 3.03 15.34
N GLY A 68 8.29 3.59 16.55
CA GLY A 68 6.98 3.86 17.14
C GLY A 68 6.09 4.74 16.27
N ASP A 69 6.67 5.76 15.61
CA ASP A 69 5.94 6.65 14.71
C ASP A 69 5.38 5.91 13.49
N ASP A 70 6.13 4.95 12.93
CA ASP A 70 5.64 4.11 11.82
C ASP A 70 4.43 3.28 12.27
N VAL A 71 4.48 2.75 13.49
CA VAL A 71 3.37 1.99 14.09
C VAL A 71 2.12 2.87 14.25
N LEU A 72 2.30 4.12 14.70
CA LEU A 72 1.20 5.09 14.79
C LEU A 72 0.66 5.47 13.40
N ALA A 73 1.52 5.63 12.40
CA ALA A 73 1.12 5.90 11.03
C ALA A 73 0.28 4.76 10.44
N VAL A 74 0.67 3.50 10.68
CA VAL A 74 -0.11 2.32 10.28
C VAL A 74 -1.51 2.35 10.90
N LYS A 75 -1.62 2.64 12.20
CA LYS A 75 -2.93 2.78 12.86
C LYS A 75 -3.75 3.89 12.23
N LYS A 76 -3.14 5.07 12.04
CA LYS A 76 -3.80 6.24 11.44
C LYS A 76 -4.37 5.91 10.06
N PHE A 77 -3.57 5.25 9.23
CA PHE A 77 -3.99 4.85 7.89
C PHE A 77 -5.09 3.79 7.93
N TYR A 78 -4.98 2.80 8.82
CA TYR A 78 -6.04 1.80 9.01
C TYR A 78 -7.37 2.46 9.41
N GLU A 79 -7.36 3.35 10.40
CA GLU A 79 -8.55 4.04 10.88
C GLU A 79 -9.17 4.95 9.81
N ALA A 80 -8.35 5.65 9.03
CA ALA A 80 -8.80 6.50 7.92
C ALA A 80 -9.59 5.71 6.88
N ASN A 81 -9.28 4.42 6.69
CA ASN A 81 -9.91 3.56 5.69
C ASN A 81 -11.12 2.75 6.21
N LYS A 82 -11.50 2.85 7.50
CA LYS A 82 -12.58 2.03 8.08
C LYS A 82 -13.99 2.39 7.60
N ARG A 83 -14.24 3.67 7.30
CA ARG A 83 -15.59 4.16 6.93
C ARG A 83 -15.73 4.33 5.43
N ARG A 84 -14.71 4.89 4.80
CA ARG A 84 -14.55 5.06 3.35
C ARG A 84 -13.07 4.97 3.07
N VAL A 85 -12.73 4.54 1.86
CA VAL A 85 -11.34 4.50 1.42
C VAL A 85 -10.80 5.94 1.43
N ALA A 86 -9.72 6.17 2.19
CA ALA A 86 -9.13 7.49 2.36
C ALA A 86 -8.38 7.94 1.10
N TYR A 87 -7.89 6.98 0.31
CA TYR A 87 -7.19 7.23 -0.94
C TYR A 87 -7.73 6.30 -2.03
N THR A 88 -8.58 6.85 -2.90
CA THR A 88 -9.36 6.05 -3.84
C THR A 88 -8.56 5.67 -5.08
N GLY A 89 -8.94 4.57 -5.73
CA GLY A 89 -8.31 4.14 -6.99
C GLY A 89 -8.32 5.22 -8.09
N PRO A 90 -9.44 5.94 -8.34
CA PRO A 90 -9.45 7.04 -9.32
C PRO A 90 -8.44 8.14 -9.01
N GLN A 91 -8.33 8.56 -7.74
CA GLN A 91 -7.34 9.56 -7.30
C GLN A 91 -5.91 9.04 -7.49
N ALA A 92 -5.67 7.75 -7.23
CA ALA A 92 -4.36 7.15 -7.47
C ALA A 92 -3.96 7.21 -8.95
N VAL A 93 -4.86 6.79 -9.84
CA VAL A 93 -4.62 6.83 -11.29
C VAL A 93 -4.38 8.26 -11.80
N GLU A 94 -5.10 9.24 -11.27
CA GLU A 94 -4.93 10.64 -11.65
C GLU A 94 -3.58 11.21 -11.18
N ILE A 95 -3.20 10.94 -9.93
CA ILE A 95 -1.91 11.38 -9.38
C ILE A 95 -0.74 10.71 -10.10
N ASP A 96 -0.82 9.42 -10.42
CA ASP A 96 0.24 8.70 -11.15
C ASP A 96 0.45 9.29 -12.56
N LYS A 97 -0.64 9.64 -13.25
CA LYS A 97 -0.58 10.34 -14.54
C LYS A 97 0.10 11.70 -14.39
N ASN A 98 -0.32 12.45 -13.37
CA ASN A 98 0.24 13.76 -13.06
C ASN A 98 1.76 13.67 -12.81
N GLN A 99 2.22 12.75 -11.96
CA GLN A 99 3.65 12.54 -11.72
C GLN A 99 4.42 12.23 -13.02
N THR A 100 3.85 11.42 -13.90
CA THR A 100 4.46 11.08 -15.21
C THR A 100 4.63 12.31 -16.11
N VAL A 101 3.71 13.28 -16.05
CA VAL A 101 3.81 14.55 -16.79
C VAL A 101 4.93 15.42 -16.20
N LEU A 102 5.00 15.56 -14.86
CA LEU A 102 6.07 16.29 -14.19
C LEU A 102 7.46 15.71 -14.46
N ASP A 103 7.59 14.39 -14.44
CA ASP A 103 8.87 13.70 -14.68
C ASP A 103 9.39 13.94 -16.11
N LYS A 104 8.51 14.29 -17.05
CA LYS A 104 8.86 14.69 -18.43
C LYS A 104 9.20 16.18 -18.56
N GLY A 105 9.11 16.94 -17.47
CA GLY A 105 9.33 18.39 -17.46
C GLY A 105 8.15 19.20 -18.00
N GLU A 106 6.99 18.57 -18.15
CA GLU A 106 5.74 19.23 -18.57
C GLU A 106 5.04 19.80 -17.32
N GLN A 107 4.45 20.99 -17.42
CA GLN A 107 3.70 21.59 -16.31
C GLN A 107 2.34 20.90 -16.16
N ILE A 108 1.94 20.67 -14.90
CA ILE A 108 0.56 20.31 -14.58
C ILE A 108 -0.15 21.55 -14.04
N ASP A 109 -1.28 21.86 -14.64
CA ASP A 109 -2.25 22.83 -14.22
C ASP A 109 -2.74 22.44 -12.80
N THR A 110 -2.77 23.40 -11.88
CA THR A 110 -3.16 23.22 -10.47
C THR A 110 -4.59 22.71 -10.23
N GLU A 111 -5.35 22.41 -11.28
CA GLU A 111 -6.73 21.91 -11.24
C GLU A 111 -6.92 20.52 -11.85
N GLY A 112 -5.84 19.81 -12.23
CA GLY A 112 -5.93 18.44 -12.76
C GLY A 112 -6.53 18.34 -14.17
N GLY A 113 -6.60 19.44 -14.92
CA GLY A 113 -7.02 19.46 -16.31
C GLY A 113 -5.89 19.87 -17.23
N LEU A 114 -5.46 18.98 -18.15
CA LEU A 114 -4.52 19.29 -19.23
C LEU A 114 -5.08 20.45 -20.09
N THR A 115 -4.38 21.58 -20.18
CA THR A 115 -4.59 22.55 -21.26
C THR A 115 -3.38 22.64 -22.20
N CYS A 116 -3.71 22.77 -23.49
CA CYS A 116 -2.85 22.63 -24.67
C CYS A 116 -1.88 23.80 -24.89
#